data_AF-A0A3N5NDE2-F1
#
_entry.id   AF-A0A3N5NDE2-F1
#
_cell.length_a   1.000
_cell.length_b   1.000
_cell.length_c   1.000
_cell.angle_alpha   90.00
_cell.angle_beta   90.00
_cell.angle_gamma   90.00
#
_symmetry.space_group_name_H-M   'P 1'
#
loop_
_entity.id
_entity.type
_entity.pdbx_description
1 polymer ?
#
loop_
_entity_poly.entity_id
_entity_poly.type
_entity_poly.pdbx_seq_one_letter_code
_entity_poly.pdbx_strand_id
1 'polypeptide(L)'
;MVVFGFPLKRRIISLMTPFLKKPAKQKVYDLILVRGAPGAGKTTLGKRLRAHFPQGITIEVDSFKSMVNLLDWNDTTQYHHILEAVAMTCRSYLDNGYAPVIIIDTLSAETLGDFMAILQKFPPEPSCLIITLVCDPDVLELRIKGRKNGFSLIEPSLAINDDMRKYRVFDEFLVDTTTSSPDDVLALVLARI
;
A
#
# COMPACT_ATOMS: atom_id res chain seq x y z
N MET A 1 -72.34 -39.58 -8.50
CA MET A 1 -71.63 -40.87 -8.30
C MET A 1 -70.24 -40.72 -8.91
N VAL A 2 -69.21 -40.99 -8.11
CA VAL A 2 -67.77 -41.11 -8.42
C VAL A 2 -66.97 -39.83 -8.75
N VAL A 3 -66.02 -39.61 -7.84
CA VAL A 3 -64.87 -38.70 -7.78
C VAL A 3 -63.69 -39.30 -8.54
N PHE A 4 -62.89 -38.51 -9.25
CA PHE A 4 -61.42 -38.65 -9.39
C PHE A 4 -60.90 -37.29 -9.89
N GLY A 5 -60.04 -36.51 -9.23
CA GLY A 5 -59.09 -36.82 -8.16
C GLY A 5 -57.67 -36.89 -8.72
N PHE A 6 -57.07 -35.75 -9.10
CA PHE A 6 -55.62 -35.63 -9.33
C PHE A 6 -55.08 -34.40 -8.59
N PRO A 7 -54.16 -34.57 -7.62
CA PRO A 7 -53.67 -33.45 -6.82
C PRO A 7 -52.51 -32.72 -7.52
N LEU A 8 -52.63 -31.39 -7.59
CA LEU A 8 -51.52 -30.47 -7.89
C LEU A 8 -50.40 -30.69 -6.84
N LYS A 9 -49.26 -31.25 -7.26
CA LYS A 9 -48.01 -31.17 -6.48
C LYS A 9 -47.50 -29.73 -6.51
N ARG A 10 -47.87 -28.92 -5.50
CA ARG A 10 -47.17 -27.67 -5.17
C ARG A 10 -45.77 -28.03 -4.68
N ARG A 11 -44.77 -27.91 -5.55
CA ARG A 11 -43.36 -27.85 -5.13
C ARG A 11 -43.15 -26.51 -4.45
N ILE A 12 -43.04 -26.53 -3.12
CA ILE A 12 -42.47 -25.44 -2.35
C ILE A 12 -40.98 -25.41 -2.69
N ILE A 13 -40.58 -24.49 -3.57
CA ILE A 13 -39.18 -24.15 -3.74
C ILE A 13 -38.84 -23.28 -2.52
N SER A 14 -38.22 -23.89 -1.52
CA SER A 14 -37.57 -23.19 -0.42
C SER A 14 -36.46 -22.34 -1.03
N LEU A 15 -36.74 -21.04 -1.18
CA LEU A 15 -35.74 -20.02 -1.45
C LEU A 15 -34.86 -19.93 -0.20
N MET A 16 -33.77 -20.70 -0.18
CA MET A 16 -32.64 -20.43 0.70
C MET A 16 -31.99 -19.15 0.21
N THR A 17 -32.47 -18.02 0.72
CA THR A 17 -31.81 -16.72 0.60
C THR A 17 -30.42 -16.88 1.23
N PRO A 18 -29.31 -16.70 0.50
CA PRO A 18 -28.02 -16.65 1.15
C PRO A 18 -28.03 -15.45 2.07
N PHE A 19 -27.67 -15.70 3.33
CA PHE A 19 -27.35 -14.69 4.32
C PHE A 19 -26.26 -13.79 3.73
N LEU A 20 -26.66 -12.70 3.07
CA LEU A 20 -25.77 -11.63 2.66
C LEU A 20 -25.30 -10.98 3.96
N LYS A 21 -24.17 -11.46 4.49
CA LYS A 21 -23.41 -10.71 5.48
C LYS A 21 -23.22 -9.32 4.90
N LYS A 22 -23.79 -8.32 5.58
CA LYS A 22 -23.56 -6.92 5.26
C LYS A 22 -22.04 -6.73 5.16
N PRO A 23 -21.49 -6.27 4.01
CA PRO A 23 -20.06 -6.08 3.91
C PRO A 23 -19.62 -5.16 5.04
N ALA A 24 -18.54 -5.53 5.72
CA ALA A 24 -17.94 -4.68 6.75
C ALA A 24 -17.72 -3.29 6.14
N LYS A 25 -18.03 -2.24 6.89
CA LYS A 25 -17.91 -0.87 6.41
C LYS A 25 -16.44 -0.64 6.06
N GLN A 26 -16.16 -0.57 4.76
CA GLN A 26 -14.83 -0.41 4.21
C GLN A 26 -14.23 0.91 4.74
N LYS A 27 -13.03 0.84 5.32
CA LYS A 27 -12.33 1.98 5.90
C LYS A 27 -11.68 2.79 4.78
N VAL A 28 -12.21 3.98 4.56
CA VAL A 28 -11.67 4.92 3.57
C VAL A 28 -10.46 5.62 4.16
N TYR A 29 -9.39 5.72 3.36
CA TYR A 29 -8.15 6.41 3.71
C TYR A 29 -7.86 7.48 2.66
N ASP A 30 -7.48 8.67 3.10
CA ASP A 30 -7.06 9.77 2.23
C ASP A 30 -5.64 9.52 1.70
N LEU A 31 -4.79 8.93 2.53
CA LEU A 31 -3.38 8.65 2.26
C LEU A 31 -3.06 7.18 2.49
N ILE A 32 -2.36 6.57 1.54
CA ILE A 32 -1.79 5.22 1.67
C ILE A 32 -0.29 5.31 1.46
N LEU A 33 0.49 4.96 2.48
CA LEU A 33 1.95 4.89 2.41
C LEU A 33 2.36 3.43 2.20
N VAL A 34 3.02 3.12 1.09
CA VAL A 34 3.59 1.79 0.81
C VAL A 34 5.11 1.86 0.98
N ARG A 35 5.59 1.34 2.11
CA ARG A 35 7.00 1.27 2.47
C ARG A 35 7.54 -0.16 2.49
N GLY A 36 8.85 -0.32 2.58
CA GLY A 36 9.53 -1.61 2.42
C GLY A 36 10.94 -1.46 1.87
N ALA A 37 11.78 -2.50 2.01
CA ALA A 37 13.10 -2.49 1.37
C ALA A 37 13.01 -2.50 -0.18
N PRO A 38 14.08 -2.08 -0.89
CA PRO A 38 14.20 -2.39 -2.32
C PRO A 38 14.00 -3.90 -2.55
N GLY A 39 13.17 -4.28 -3.53
CA GLY A 39 12.87 -5.70 -3.81
C GLY A 39 11.68 -6.29 -3.05
N ALA A 40 11.14 -5.62 -2.03
CA ALA A 40 9.97 -6.10 -1.25
C ALA A 40 8.62 -6.06 -2.00
N GLY A 41 8.59 -5.57 -3.26
CA GLY A 41 7.37 -5.57 -4.09
C GLY A 41 6.54 -4.27 -4.07
N LYS A 42 7.06 -3.18 -3.49
CA LYS A 42 6.35 -1.89 -3.35
C LYS A 42 5.75 -1.35 -4.66
N THR A 43 6.58 -1.17 -5.69
CA THR A 43 6.14 -0.68 -7.01
C THR A 43 5.11 -1.61 -7.65
N THR A 44 5.25 -2.93 -7.43
CA THR A 44 4.31 -3.92 -7.94
C THR A 44 2.95 -3.82 -7.27
N LEU A 45 2.90 -3.65 -5.95
CA LEU A 45 1.66 -3.38 -5.22
C LEU A 45 1.07 -2.02 -5.63
N GLY A 46 1.89 -0.98 -5.69
CA GLY A 46 1.47 0.37 -6.07
C GLY A 46 0.82 0.45 -7.45
N LYS A 47 1.38 -0.23 -8.46
CA LYS A 47 0.77 -0.35 -9.79
C LYS A 47 -0.61 -0.99 -9.76
N ARG A 48 -0.79 -2.01 -8.92
CA ARG A 48 -2.10 -2.66 -8.75
C ARG A 48 -3.08 -1.75 -8.02
N LEU A 49 -2.67 -1.13 -6.92
CA LEU A 49 -3.52 -0.18 -6.20
C LEU A 49 -3.99 0.96 -7.11
N ARG A 50 -3.11 1.49 -7.96
CA ARG A 50 -3.48 2.50 -8.98
C ARG A 50 -4.63 2.05 -9.89
N ALA A 51 -4.63 0.77 -10.31
CA ALA A 51 -5.71 0.23 -11.12
C ALA A 51 -7.04 0.09 -10.34
N HIS A 52 -6.98 -0.07 -9.02
CA HIS A 52 -8.15 -0.16 -8.15
C HIS A 52 -8.73 1.21 -7.74
N PHE A 53 -7.89 2.26 -7.71
CA PHE A 53 -8.29 3.61 -7.30
C PHE A 53 -8.19 4.59 -8.48
N PRO A 54 -9.17 4.60 -9.42
CA PRO A 54 -9.10 5.44 -10.62
C PRO A 54 -9.18 6.94 -10.33
N GLN A 55 -9.67 7.36 -9.16
CA GLN A 55 -9.67 8.76 -8.70
C GLN A 55 -8.49 9.07 -7.76
N GLY A 56 -7.65 8.08 -7.46
CA GLY A 56 -6.46 8.24 -6.64
C GLY A 56 -5.25 8.69 -7.46
N ILE A 57 -4.19 9.08 -6.76
CA ILE A 57 -2.89 9.42 -7.36
C ILE A 57 -1.83 8.51 -6.78
N THR A 58 -0.81 8.18 -7.56
CA THR A 58 0.38 7.48 -7.06
C THR A 58 1.60 8.37 -7.21
N ILE A 59 2.32 8.58 -6.12
CA ILE A 59 3.58 9.33 -6.08
C ILE A 59 4.70 8.35 -5.72
N GLU A 60 5.66 8.18 -6.63
CA GLU A 60 6.89 7.43 -6.37
C GLU A 60 7.99 8.42 -5.99
N VAL A 61 8.45 8.37 -4.74
CA VAL A 61 9.44 9.35 -4.21
C VAL A 61 10.75 9.29 -4.99
N ASP A 62 11.12 8.12 -5.51
CA ASP A 62 12.28 7.96 -6.40
C ASP A 62 12.20 8.86 -7.65
N SER A 63 11.00 9.22 -8.13
CA SER A 63 10.84 10.18 -9.22
C SER A 63 11.29 11.58 -8.82
N PHE A 64 11.00 12.01 -7.58
CA PHE A 64 11.46 13.30 -7.06
C PHE A 64 12.97 13.30 -6.84
N LYS A 65 13.52 12.20 -6.33
CA LYS A 65 14.98 12.02 -6.20
C LYS A 65 15.68 12.19 -7.55
N SER A 66 15.09 11.64 -8.62
CA SER A 66 15.65 11.74 -9.98
C SER A 66 15.60 13.14 -10.60
N MET A 67 14.80 14.06 -10.04
CA MET A 67 14.73 15.47 -10.49
C MET A 67 15.83 16.35 -9.88
N VAL A 68 16.49 15.90 -8.81
CA VAL A 68 17.56 16.65 -8.16
C VAL A 68 18.89 16.41 -8.87
N ASN A 69 19.46 17.47 -9.44
CA ASN A 69 20.78 17.41 -10.05
C ASN A 69 21.84 17.14 -8.98
N LEU A 70 22.75 16.20 -9.27
CA LEU A 70 23.87 15.86 -8.39
C LEU A 70 23.43 15.48 -6.97
N LEU A 71 22.35 14.69 -6.85
CA LEU A 71 21.85 14.20 -5.57
C LEU A 71 22.96 13.51 -4.76
N ASP A 72 23.29 14.05 -3.60
CA ASP A 72 24.17 13.42 -2.61
C ASP A 72 23.33 12.65 -1.59
N TRP A 73 23.49 11.33 -1.58
CA TRP A 73 22.76 10.44 -0.67
C TRP A 73 23.19 10.58 0.80
N ASN A 74 24.32 11.24 1.06
CA ASN A 74 24.77 11.56 2.42
C ASN A 74 24.28 12.93 2.90
N ASP A 75 23.74 13.76 1.99
CA ASP A 75 23.18 15.06 2.33
C ASP A 75 21.72 14.90 2.79
N THR A 76 21.55 14.80 4.10
CA THR A 76 20.23 14.70 4.73
C THR A 76 19.36 15.93 4.48
N THR A 77 19.95 17.09 4.17
CA THR A 77 19.20 18.31 3.84
C THR A 77 18.51 18.17 2.47
N GLN A 78 19.22 17.66 1.46
CA GLN A 78 18.63 17.38 0.15
C GLN A 78 17.47 16.38 0.27
N TYR A 79 17.67 15.32 1.04
CA TYR A 79 16.62 14.33 1.27
C TYR A 79 15.39 14.94 1.97
N HIS A 80 15.59 15.80 2.97
CA HIS A 80 14.50 16.51 3.63
C HIS A 80 13.71 17.41 2.67
N HIS A 81 14.39 18.19 1.82
CA HIS A 81 13.72 19.01 0.80
C HIS A 81 12.91 18.16 -0.21
N ILE A 82 13.41 16.97 -0.57
CA ILE A 82 12.66 16.03 -1.41
C ILE A 82 11.38 15.56 -0.69
N LEU A 83 11.48 15.17 0.60
CA LEU A 83 10.31 14.77 1.38
C LEU A 83 9.29 15.90 1.50
N GLU A 84 9.74 17.14 1.70
CA GLU A 84 8.87 18.31 1.75
C GLU A 84 8.14 18.53 0.42
N ALA A 85 8.85 18.45 -0.70
CA ALA A 85 8.25 18.57 -2.04
C ALA A 85 7.20 17.46 -2.30
N VAL A 86 7.47 16.23 -1.88
CA VAL A 86 6.52 15.11 -1.97
C VAL A 86 5.30 15.37 -1.10
N ALA A 87 5.49 15.81 0.15
CA ALA A 87 4.40 16.09 1.07
C ALA A 87 3.51 17.23 0.55
N MET A 88 4.10 18.28 -0.03
CA MET A 88 3.36 19.39 -0.65
C MET A 88 2.60 18.95 -1.89
N THR A 89 3.18 18.07 -2.69
CA THR A 89 2.48 17.48 -3.83
C THR A 89 1.31 16.61 -3.37
N CYS A 90 1.51 15.76 -2.36
CA CYS A 90 0.46 14.96 -1.72
C CYS A 90 -0.69 15.85 -1.25
N ARG A 91 -0.36 16.92 -0.50
CA ARG A 91 -1.34 17.85 0.02
C ARG A 91 -2.14 18.53 -1.09
N SER A 92 -1.46 19.00 -2.13
CA SER A 92 -2.11 19.64 -3.27
C SER A 92 -3.14 18.71 -3.92
N TYR A 93 -2.83 17.43 -4.12
CA TYR A 93 -3.80 16.47 -4.67
C TYR A 93 -4.97 16.22 -3.74
N LEU A 94 -4.72 16.06 -2.43
CA LEU A 94 -5.79 15.90 -1.43
C LEU A 94 -6.74 17.12 -1.41
N ASP A 95 -6.19 18.33 -1.44
CA ASP A 95 -6.97 19.58 -1.45
C ASP A 95 -7.80 19.74 -2.74
N ASN A 96 -7.40 19.08 -3.83
CA ASN A 96 -8.14 19.03 -5.09
C ASN A 96 -9.07 17.81 -5.20
N GLY A 97 -9.28 17.07 -4.10
CA GLY A 97 -10.26 15.98 -4.01
C GLY A 97 -9.79 14.62 -4.53
N TYR A 98 -8.49 14.45 -4.81
CA TYR A 98 -7.95 13.14 -5.17
C TYR A 98 -7.75 12.29 -3.91
N ALA A 99 -8.32 11.09 -3.89
CA ALA A 99 -8.14 10.13 -2.79
C ALA A 99 -8.33 8.67 -3.25
N PRO A 100 -7.54 7.71 -2.75
CA PRO A 100 -6.35 7.93 -1.92
C PRO A 100 -5.18 8.52 -2.73
N VAL A 101 -4.33 9.31 -2.08
CA VAL A 101 -2.96 9.55 -2.54
C VAL A 101 -2.09 8.39 -2.03
N ILE A 102 -1.45 7.67 -2.95
CA ILE A 102 -0.59 6.53 -2.66
C ILE A 102 0.86 6.96 -2.79
N ILE A 103 1.62 6.97 -1.69
CA ILE A 103 3.06 7.25 -1.71
C ILE A 103 3.82 5.92 -1.69
N ILE A 104 4.84 5.81 -2.52
CA ILE A 104 5.69 4.63 -2.60
C ILE A 104 7.14 5.05 -2.40
N ASP A 105 7.77 4.53 -1.35
CA ASP A 105 9.19 4.76 -1.07
C ASP A 105 9.72 3.73 -0.07
N THR A 106 11.01 3.75 0.22
CA THR A 106 11.56 2.97 1.32
C THR A 106 11.11 3.51 2.68
N LEU A 107 11.12 4.84 2.89
CA LEU A 107 10.88 5.55 4.16
C LEU A 107 11.30 4.74 5.40
N SER A 108 12.48 5.01 5.96
CA SER A 108 12.87 4.52 7.29
C SER A 108 11.87 4.96 8.38
N ALA A 109 12.01 4.47 9.62
CA ALA A 109 11.18 4.93 10.73
C ALA A 109 11.29 6.45 10.96
N GLU A 110 12.52 6.97 10.94
CA GLU A 110 12.84 8.38 11.09
C GLU A 110 12.24 9.22 9.95
N THR A 111 12.52 8.86 8.70
CA THR A 111 12.05 9.63 7.54
C THR A 111 10.54 9.55 7.33
N LEU A 112 9.90 8.47 7.78
CA LEU A 112 8.44 8.41 7.88
C LEU A 112 7.93 9.40 8.94
N GLY A 113 8.59 9.48 10.10
CA GLY A 113 8.28 10.48 11.13
C GLY A 113 8.38 11.90 10.61
N ASP A 114 9.46 12.24 9.89
CA ASP A 114 9.63 13.54 9.25
C ASP A 114 8.51 13.83 8.24
N PHE A 115 8.19 12.85 7.39
CA PHE A 115 7.13 12.99 6.40
C PHE A 115 5.76 13.26 7.05
N MET A 116 5.42 12.52 8.11
CA MET A 116 4.18 12.72 8.87
C MET A 116 4.17 14.08 9.55
N ALA A 117 5.30 14.51 10.15
CA ALA A 117 5.41 15.82 10.78
C ALA A 117 5.23 16.96 9.77
N ILE A 118 5.71 16.81 8.53
CA ILE A 118 5.47 17.79 7.46
C ILE A 118 3.98 17.86 7.11
N LEU A 119 3.30 16.71 6.94
CA LEU A 119 1.86 16.67 6.63
C LEU A 119 1.00 17.28 7.74
N GLN A 120 1.36 17.08 9.01
CA GLN A 120 0.64 17.59 10.17
C GLN A 120 0.67 19.11 10.30
N LYS A 121 1.60 19.81 9.62
CA LYS A 121 1.60 21.28 9.55
C LYS A 121 0.37 21.86 8.83
N PHE A 122 -0.37 21.03 8.07
CA PHE A 122 -1.46 21.47 7.20
C PHE A 122 -2.78 20.75 7.57
N PRO A 123 -3.60 21.32 8.48
CA PRO A 123 -4.89 20.74 8.84
C PRO A 123 -5.95 20.90 7.73
N PRO A 124 -6.94 20.00 7.62
CA PRO A 124 -7.11 18.79 8.45
C PRO A 124 -6.08 17.70 8.10
N GLU A 125 -5.65 16.94 9.10
CA GLU A 125 -4.74 15.80 8.91
C GLU A 125 -5.45 14.69 8.12
N PRO A 126 -4.82 14.17 7.03
CA PRO A 126 -5.42 13.11 6.25
C PRO A 126 -5.46 11.79 7.04
N SER A 127 -6.54 11.03 6.87
CA SER A 127 -6.58 9.66 7.34
C SER A 127 -5.53 8.82 6.61
N CYS A 128 -4.64 8.16 7.35
CA CYS A 128 -3.47 7.49 6.79
C CYS A 128 -3.49 5.97 7.06
N LEU A 129 -3.18 5.18 6.03
CA LEU A 129 -2.83 3.76 6.13
C LEU A 129 -1.36 3.59 5.77
N ILE A 130 -0.58 3.05 6.69
CA ILE A 130 0.83 2.72 6.45
C ILE A 130 0.92 1.21 6.21
N ILE A 131 1.48 0.82 5.07
CA ILE A 131 1.69 -0.56 4.65
C ILE A 131 3.19 -0.81 4.57
N THR A 132 3.69 -1.74 5.37
CA THR A 132 5.12 -2.07 5.38
C THR A 132 5.32 -3.47 4.81
N LEU A 133 5.94 -3.52 3.63
CA LEU A 133 6.25 -4.77 2.94
C LEU A 133 7.59 -5.32 3.41
N VAL A 134 7.56 -6.57 3.85
CA VAL A 134 8.76 -7.34 4.21
C VAL A 134 8.78 -8.66 3.47
N CYS A 135 9.93 -9.32 3.46
CA CYS A 135 10.05 -10.72 3.04
C CYS A 135 11.25 -11.37 3.71
N ASP A 136 11.41 -12.67 3.54
CA ASP A 136 12.56 -13.39 4.07
C ASP A 136 13.86 -12.97 3.36
N PRO A 137 15.00 -12.93 4.08
CA PRO A 137 16.28 -12.47 3.55
C PRO A 137 16.69 -13.15 2.24
N ASP A 138 16.58 -14.48 2.18
CA ASP A 138 16.96 -15.27 1.00
C ASP A 138 16.11 -14.91 -0.22
N VAL A 139 14.81 -14.71 -0.02
CA VAL A 139 13.89 -14.29 -1.09
C VAL A 139 14.21 -12.87 -1.56
N LEU A 140 14.51 -11.97 -0.62
CA LEU A 140 14.89 -10.60 -0.95
C LEU A 140 16.18 -10.54 -1.77
N GLU A 141 17.19 -11.29 -1.34
CA GLU A 141 18.48 -11.39 -2.03
C GLU A 141 18.29 -11.90 -3.47
N LEU A 142 17.51 -12.97 -3.67
CA LEU A 142 17.19 -13.49 -5.00
C LEU A 142 16.49 -12.44 -5.87
N ARG A 143 15.52 -11.70 -5.31
CA ARG A 143 14.80 -10.63 -6.02
C ARG A 143 15.73 -9.47 -6.41
N ILE A 144 16.67 -9.11 -5.55
CA ILE A 144 17.67 -8.07 -5.82
C ILE A 144 18.65 -8.53 -6.90
N LYS A 145 19.18 -9.77 -6.83
CA LYS A 145 20.07 -10.35 -7.84
C LYS A 145 19.41 -10.41 -9.23
N GLY A 146 18.12 -10.71 -9.29
CA GLY A 146 17.35 -10.76 -10.54
C GLY A 146 16.91 -9.39 -11.08
N ARG A 147 17.24 -8.29 -10.40
CA ARG A 147 16.73 -6.96 -10.72
C ARG A 147 17.46 -6.36 -11.93
N LYS A 148 16.69 -5.84 -12.90
CA LYS A 148 17.24 -5.18 -14.10
C LYS A 148 17.45 -3.67 -13.94
N ASN A 149 16.61 -3.01 -13.14
CA ASN A 149 16.58 -1.54 -13.01
C ASN A 149 16.33 -1.12 -11.56
N GLY A 150 16.89 0.02 -11.15
CA GLY A 150 16.74 0.60 -9.80
C GLY A 150 17.76 0.05 -8.80
N PHE A 151 17.60 0.38 -7.51
CA PHE A 151 18.55 0.02 -6.46
C PHE A 151 18.78 -1.49 -6.35
N SER A 152 20.04 -1.91 -6.40
CA SER A 152 20.46 -3.33 -6.51
C SER A 152 21.52 -3.76 -5.49
N LEU A 153 21.85 -2.91 -4.50
CA LEU A 153 22.79 -3.31 -3.45
C LEU A 153 22.09 -4.25 -2.46
N ILE A 154 22.65 -5.45 -2.29
CA ILE A 154 22.06 -6.52 -1.49
C ILE A 154 22.11 -6.16 0.01
N GLU A 155 23.29 -5.88 0.54
CA GLU A 155 23.49 -5.64 1.98
C GLU A 155 22.61 -4.51 2.53
N PRO A 156 22.52 -3.32 1.91
CA PRO A 156 21.62 -2.28 2.39
C PRO A 156 20.14 -2.70 2.30
N SER A 157 19.76 -3.44 1.26
CA SER A 157 18.37 -3.91 1.12
C SER A 157 18.01 -4.91 2.22
N LEU A 158 18.92 -5.81 2.56
CA LEU A 158 18.75 -6.76 3.67
C LEU A 158 18.67 -6.05 5.02
N ALA A 159 19.57 -5.09 5.28
CA ALA A 159 19.56 -4.31 6.51
C ALA A 159 18.25 -3.56 6.71
N ILE A 160 17.77 -2.86 5.68
CA ILE A 160 16.49 -2.13 5.72
C ILE A 160 15.32 -3.10 5.96
N ASN A 161 15.31 -4.26 5.31
CA ASN A 161 14.26 -5.25 5.49
C ASN A 161 14.24 -5.83 6.91
N ASP A 162 15.41 -6.13 7.46
CA ASP A 162 15.55 -6.61 8.84
C ASP A 162 15.07 -5.56 9.85
N ASP A 163 15.45 -4.30 9.67
CA ASP A 163 14.96 -3.20 10.50
C ASP A 163 13.44 -3.09 10.47
N MET A 164 12.82 -3.16 9.29
CA MET A 164 11.35 -3.11 9.15
C MET A 164 10.64 -4.33 9.73
N ARG A 165 11.28 -5.50 9.76
CA ARG A 165 10.73 -6.68 10.43
C ARG A 165 10.76 -6.54 11.95
N LYS A 166 11.82 -5.92 12.49
CA LYS A 166 12.06 -5.76 13.93
C LYS A 166 11.31 -4.59 14.53
N TYR A 167 11.29 -3.44 13.84
CA TYR A 167 10.83 -2.17 14.39
C TYR A 167 9.56 -1.69 13.71
N ARG A 168 8.44 -1.88 14.41
CA ARG A 168 7.11 -1.42 14.00
C ARG A 168 6.93 0.06 14.34
N VAL A 169 6.29 0.82 13.45
CA VAL A 169 5.99 2.24 13.65
C VAL A 169 4.56 2.59 13.24
N PHE A 170 3.98 3.62 13.87
CA PHE A 170 2.71 4.27 13.46
C PHE A 170 1.50 3.35 13.19
N ASP A 171 1.29 2.28 13.97
CA ASP A 171 0.20 1.29 13.77
C ASP A 171 0.14 0.75 12.33
N GLU A 172 1.32 0.51 11.73
CA GLU A 172 1.43 0.02 10.36
C GLU A 172 0.82 -1.37 10.15
N PHE A 173 0.31 -1.58 8.93
CA PHE A 173 -0.08 -2.88 8.43
C PHE A 173 1.13 -3.57 7.79
N LEU A 174 1.79 -4.42 8.57
CA LEU A 174 2.90 -5.23 8.05
C LEU A 174 2.37 -6.35 7.15
N VAL A 175 2.94 -6.46 5.95
CA VAL A 175 2.62 -7.50 4.98
C VAL A 175 3.87 -8.28 4.60
N ASP A 176 3.86 -9.58 4.89
CA ASP A 176 4.89 -10.50 4.43
C ASP A 176 4.63 -10.94 2.98
N THR A 177 5.60 -10.69 2.12
CA THR A 177 5.54 -10.96 0.69
C THR A 177 6.37 -12.18 0.28
N THR A 178 6.88 -12.96 1.23
CA THR A 178 7.82 -14.07 0.98
C THR A 178 7.23 -15.10 0.00
N THR A 179 6.04 -15.62 0.31
CA THR A 179 5.37 -16.67 -0.47
C THR A 179 4.14 -16.17 -1.22
N SER A 180 3.71 -14.93 -0.94
CA SER A 180 2.51 -14.33 -1.51
C SER A 180 2.73 -13.95 -2.96
N SER A 181 1.79 -14.33 -3.84
CA SER A 181 1.77 -13.76 -5.17
C SER A 181 1.40 -12.27 -5.08
N PRO A 182 1.74 -11.47 -6.08
CA PRO A 182 1.38 -10.06 -6.03
C PRO A 182 -0.13 -9.77 -6.04
N ASP A 183 -0.96 -10.71 -6.50
CA ASP A 183 -2.43 -10.62 -6.40
C ASP A 183 -2.92 -10.95 -4.99
N ASP A 184 -2.28 -11.90 -4.30
CA ASP A 184 -2.58 -12.21 -2.89
C ASP A 184 -2.27 -11.02 -1.98
N VAL A 185 -1.12 -10.37 -2.22
CA VAL A 185 -0.71 -9.15 -1.48
C VAL A 185 -1.74 -8.04 -1.70
N LEU A 186 -2.21 -7.84 -2.93
CA LEU A 186 -3.25 -6.87 -3.23
C LEU A 186 -4.56 -7.21 -2.50
N ALA A 187 -5.03 -8.45 -2.58
CA ALA A 187 -6.27 -8.88 -1.93
C ALA A 187 -6.21 -8.67 -0.41
N LEU A 188 -5.07 -8.98 0.21
CA LEU A 188 -4.84 -8.75 1.63
C LEU A 188 -4.92 -7.27 2.00
N VAL A 189 -4.32 -6.39 1.20
CA VAL A 189 -4.37 -4.93 1.41
C VAL A 189 -5.79 -4.39 1.20
N LEU A 190 -6.49 -4.82 0.16
CA LEU A 190 -7.88 -4.41 -0.12
C LEU A 190 -8.87 -4.91 0.92
N ALA A 191 -8.55 -5.97 1.67
CA ALA A 191 -9.37 -6.39 2.81
C ALA A 191 -9.23 -5.46 4.03
N ARG A 192 -8.18 -4.63 4.07
CA ARG A 192 -7.88 -3.68 5.15
C ARG A 192 -8.45 -2.28 4.90
N ILE A 193 -8.51 -1.90 3.62
CA ILE A 193 -9.15 -0.68 3.09
C ILE A 193 -10.61 -1.01 2.93
#